data_AF-A0A2S2NCT5-F1
#
_entry.id   AF-A0A2S2NCT5-F1
#
_cell.length_a   1.000
_cell.length_b   1.000
_cell.length_c   1.000
_cell.angle_alpha   90.00
_cell.angle_beta   90.00
_cell.angle_gamma   90.00
#
_symmetry.space_group_name_H-M   'P 1'
#
loop_
_entity.id
_entity.type
_entity.pdbx_description
1 polymer ?
#
loop_
_entity_poly.entity_id
_entity_poly.type
_entity_poly.pdbx_seq_one_letter_code
_entity_poly.pdbx_strand_id
1 'polypeptide(L)'
;YKSNFTIKYLIGISPAGLITFVSKPYGGRASDNVIFEQSNLISLMDRQDALMVDRGFKIDNICNEKGITLIRPPFLKGKNQFTREEALETKSIASARVHIERINQRIKVFKIFRNTFCWGHAHLAHDIMIIISGICNLGSPIFSADKFNTQFE
;
A
#
# COMPACT_ATOMS: atom_id res chain seq x y z
N TYR A 1 18.86 -4.26 26.70
CA TYR A 1 19.49 -3.86 25.43
C TYR A 1 19.43 -5.03 24.45
N LYS A 2 18.38 -5.10 23.62
CA LYS A 2 18.26 -5.90 22.38
C LYS A 2 17.13 -5.22 21.59
N SER A 3 17.46 -4.10 20.95
CA SER A 3 16.53 -3.42 20.05
C SER A 3 16.60 -4.18 18.74
N ASN A 4 15.57 -5.00 18.43
CA ASN A 4 15.45 -5.57 17.10
C ASN A 4 15.29 -4.41 16.10
N PHE A 5 16.19 -4.34 15.12
CA PHE A 5 16.07 -3.39 14.03
C PHE A 5 14.99 -3.89 13.07
N THR A 6 13.95 -3.09 12.89
CA THR A 6 12.91 -3.36 11.89
C THR A 6 13.22 -2.58 10.63
N ILE A 7 13.02 -3.19 9.47
CA ILE A 7 13.05 -2.50 8.18
C ILE A 7 11.61 -2.25 7.73
N LYS A 8 11.31 -1.03 7.28
CA LYS A 8 10.01 -0.61 6.77
C LYS A 8 10.12 -0.27 5.29
N TYR A 9 9.07 -0.58 4.54
CA TYR A 9 8.93 -0.25 3.12
C TYR A 9 7.58 0.44 2.90
N LEU A 10 7.54 1.34 1.93
CA LEU A 10 6.29 1.80 1.32
C LEU A 10 6.06 0.99 0.05
N ILE A 11 4.88 0.41 -0.06
CA ILE A 11 4.47 -0.42 -1.18
C ILE A 11 3.23 0.22 -1.81
N GLY A 12 3.31 0.49 -3.11
CA GLY A 12 2.18 0.93 -3.92
C GLY A 12 1.52 -0.25 -4.59
N ILE A 13 0.19 -0.28 -4.55
CA ILE A 13 -0.64 -1.35 -5.09
C ILE A 13 -1.70 -0.73 -5.98
N SER A 14 -1.82 -1.22 -7.21
CA SER A 14 -2.88 -0.83 -8.13
C SER A 14 -4.25 -1.35 -7.69
N PRO A 15 -5.36 -0.75 -8.15
CA PRO A 15 -6.71 -1.30 -7.92
C PRO A 15 -6.87 -2.75 -8.44
N ALA A 16 -6.11 -3.12 -9.47
CA ALA A 16 -6.01 -4.48 -10.01
C ALA A 16 -5.15 -5.43 -9.14
N GLY A 17 -4.69 -4.97 -7.96
CA GLY A 17 -3.92 -5.73 -6.96
C GLY A 17 -2.55 -6.19 -7.39
N LEU A 18 -1.97 -5.52 -8.39
CA LEU A 18 -0.56 -5.62 -8.71
C LEU A 18 0.23 -4.64 -7.85
N ILE A 19 1.38 -5.08 -7.34
CA ILE A 19 2.36 -4.22 -6.71
C ILE A 19 3.01 -3.39 -7.82
N THR A 20 2.82 -2.07 -7.79
CA THR A 20 3.32 -1.13 -8.82
C THR A 20 4.50 -0.31 -8.33
N PHE A 21 4.73 -0.27 -7.02
CA PHE A 21 5.80 0.51 -6.44
C PHE A 21 6.36 -0.15 -5.18
N VAL A 22 7.67 -0.08 -5.01
CA VAL A 22 8.40 -0.51 -3.81
C VAL A 22 9.45 0.56 -3.52
N SER A 23 9.42 1.13 -2.32
CA SER A 23 10.42 2.11 -1.91
C SER A 23 11.76 1.46 -1.54
N LYS A 24 12.80 2.30 -1.39
CA LYS A 24 14.00 1.92 -0.63
C LYS A 24 13.65 1.49 0.81
N PRO A 25 14.51 0.70 1.48
CA PRO A 25 14.31 0.33 2.88
C PRO A 25 14.51 1.52 3.83
N TYR A 26 13.65 1.63 4.84
CA TYR A 26 13.74 2.62 5.91
C TYR A 26 13.88 1.94 7.27
N GLY A 27 14.48 2.63 8.23
CA GLY A 27 14.49 2.16 9.62
C GLY A 27 13.08 2.13 10.21
N GLY A 28 12.77 1.17 11.06
CA GLY A 28 11.40 0.94 11.56
C GLY A 28 10.82 2.08 12.40
N ARG A 29 11.65 3.02 12.86
CA ARG A 29 11.22 4.24 13.57
C ARG A 29 10.87 5.39 12.62
N ALA A 30 11.12 5.26 11.32
CA ALA A 30 10.71 6.27 10.34
C ALA A 30 9.19 6.36 10.28
N SER A 31 8.68 7.59 10.29
CA SER A 31 7.26 7.87 10.17
C SER A 31 6.79 7.63 8.74
N ASP A 32 5.53 7.27 8.59
CA ASP A 32 4.98 6.92 7.27
C ASP A 32 4.96 8.14 6.32
N ASN A 33 4.78 9.36 6.87
CA ASN A 33 4.85 10.60 6.10
C ASN A 33 6.25 10.86 5.55
N VAL A 34 7.29 10.69 6.38
CA VAL A 34 8.69 10.90 5.94
C VAL A 34 9.06 9.88 4.87
N ILE A 35 8.60 8.64 5.03
CA ILE A 35 8.80 7.61 4.01
C ILE A 35 8.10 8.00 2.71
N PHE A 36 6.86 8.46 2.76
CA PHE A 36 6.11 8.89 1.58
C PHE A 36 6.83 10.01 0.84
N GLU A 37 7.22 11.07 1.53
CA GLU A 37 7.96 12.21 0.98
C GLU A 37 9.29 11.77 0.34
N GLN A 38 10.08 10.96 1.05
CA GLN A 38 11.40 10.53 0.58
C GLN A 38 11.35 9.45 -0.49
N SER A 39 10.24 8.72 -0.60
CA SER A 39 10.09 7.63 -1.57
C SER A 39 9.96 8.13 -3.01
N ASN A 40 9.68 9.42 -3.20
CA ASN A 40 9.38 10.02 -4.50
C ASN A 40 8.19 9.38 -5.22
N LEU A 41 7.33 8.60 -4.55
CA LEU A 41 6.12 8.04 -5.14
C LEU A 41 5.25 9.15 -5.75
N ILE A 42 5.11 10.28 -5.06
CA ILE A 42 4.34 11.43 -5.55
C ILE A 42 4.82 11.91 -6.91
N SER A 43 6.13 11.86 -7.19
CA SER A 43 6.70 12.32 -8.46
C SER A 43 6.29 11.46 -9.66
N LEU A 44 5.96 10.19 -9.42
CA LEU A 44 5.58 9.21 -10.44
C LEU A 44 4.08 9.24 -10.80
N MET A 45 3.26 9.91 -9.99
CA MET A 45 1.81 10.01 -10.22
C MET A 45 1.46 11.23 -11.06
N ASP A 46 0.40 11.13 -11.85
CA ASP A 46 -0.10 12.22 -12.67
C ASP A 46 -1.19 13.03 -11.98
N ARG A 47 -1.42 14.23 -12.50
CA ARG A 47 -2.51 15.08 -12.02
C ARG A 47 -3.83 14.38 -12.32
N GLN A 48 -4.76 14.37 -11.34
CA GLN A 48 -6.03 13.61 -11.34
C GLN A 48 -5.93 12.13 -10.93
N ASP A 49 -4.73 11.62 -10.64
CA ASP A 49 -4.61 10.32 -9.99
C ASP A 49 -5.23 10.33 -8.59
N ALA A 50 -5.61 9.14 -8.10
CA ALA A 50 -6.12 8.95 -6.75
C ALA A 50 -5.22 8.01 -5.94
N LEU A 51 -4.94 8.38 -4.70
CA LEU A 51 -4.14 7.60 -3.76
C LEU A 51 -4.98 7.25 -2.54
N MET A 52 -5.11 5.95 -2.24
CA MET A 52 -5.72 5.48 -1.00
C MET A 52 -4.65 5.20 0.07
N VAL A 53 -4.78 5.81 1.24
CA VAL A 53 -3.83 5.63 2.36
C VAL A 53 -4.53 5.36 3.69
N ASP A 54 -3.79 4.79 4.65
CA ASP A 54 -4.24 4.72 6.03
C ASP A 54 -4.35 6.12 6.65
N ARG A 55 -5.24 6.27 7.64
CA ARG A 55 -5.54 7.57 8.27
C ARG A 55 -4.32 8.25 8.91
N GLY A 56 -3.30 7.49 9.29
CA GLY A 56 -2.06 8.02 9.87
C GLY A 56 -1.25 8.89 8.91
N PHE A 57 -1.48 8.78 7.59
CA PHE A 57 -0.81 9.58 6.58
C PHE A 57 -1.36 11.01 6.54
N LYS A 58 -0.50 11.98 6.83
CA LYS A 58 -0.79 13.43 6.76
C LYS A 58 -0.07 14.03 5.55
N ILE A 59 -0.53 13.68 4.36
CA ILE A 59 0.10 14.04 3.08
C ILE A 59 -0.82 14.92 2.21
N ASP A 60 -1.88 15.48 2.80
CA ASP A 60 -2.91 16.25 2.11
C ASP A 60 -2.32 17.42 1.31
N ASN A 61 -1.40 18.18 1.91
CA ASN A 61 -0.78 19.33 1.25
C ASN A 61 -0.03 18.92 -0.01
N ILE A 62 0.78 17.85 0.08
CA ILE A 62 1.59 17.31 -1.02
C ILE A 62 0.68 16.81 -2.16
N CYS A 63 -0.39 16.09 -1.81
CA CYS A 63 -1.36 15.60 -2.79
C CYS A 63 -2.11 16.76 -3.47
N ASN A 64 -2.56 17.76 -2.70
CA ASN A 64 -3.30 18.91 -3.21
C ASN A 64 -2.44 19.76 -4.15
N GLU A 65 -1.17 20.00 -3.81
CA GLU A 65 -0.22 20.74 -4.67
C GLU A 65 -0.04 20.07 -6.04
N LYS A 66 -0.02 18.73 -6.08
CA LYS A 66 0.10 17.98 -7.34
C LYS A 66 -1.25 17.71 -8.04
N GLY A 67 -2.37 18.05 -7.39
CA GLY A 67 -3.71 17.78 -7.90
C GLY A 67 -4.07 16.29 -7.89
N ILE A 68 -3.66 15.58 -6.84
CA ILE A 68 -3.93 14.15 -6.61
C ILE A 68 -5.03 14.01 -5.56
N THR A 69 -6.01 13.16 -5.82
CA THR A 69 -7.12 12.89 -4.90
C THR A 69 -6.67 11.93 -3.80
N LEU A 70 -6.76 12.36 -2.54
CA LEU A 70 -6.41 11.52 -1.39
C LEU A 70 -7.66 10.85 -0.80
N ILE A 71 -7.68 9.51 -0.81
CA ILE A 71 -8.77 8.69 -0.30
C ILE A 71 -8.34 8.05 1.03
N ARG A 72 -9.19 8.13 2.06
CA ARG A 72 -8.97 7.45 3.35
C ARG A 72 -10.19 6.60 3.69
N PRO A 73 -10.02 5.34 4.10
CA PRO A 73 -11.14 4.50 4.51
C PRO A 73 -11.97 5.14 5.63
N PRO A 74 -13.29 5.29 5.45
CA PRO A 74 -14.15 5.86 6.47
C PRO A 74 -14.26 4.92 7.68
N PHE A 75 -14.32 5.49 8.88
CA PHE A 75 -14.66 4.74 10.09
C PHE A 75 -16.15 4.86 10.37
N LEU A 76 -16.79 3.73 10.68
CA LEU A 76 -18.20 3.58 11.09
C LEU A 76 -18.55 4.23 12.45
N LYS A 77 -17.81 5.24 12.93
CA LYS A 77 -18.14 5.92 14.18
C LYS A 77 -19.13 7.07 13.93
N GLY A 78 -20.43 6.75 14.01
CA GLY A 78 -21.46 7.74 14.38
C GLY A 78 -22.42 8.21 13.28
N LYS A 79 -22.48 7.60 12.10
CA LYS A 79 -23.56 7.85 11.12
C LYS A 79 -24.58 6.71 11.15
N ASN A 80 -25.82 7.02 11.50
CA ASN A 80 -26.90 6.03 11.62
C ASN A 80 -27.46 5.53 10.27
N GLN A 81 -27.28 6.27 9.17
CA GLN A 81 -27.69 5.89 7.82
C GLN A 81 -26.75 6.51 6.78
N PHE A 82 -26.22 5.69 5.87
CA PHE A 82 -25.56 6.15 4.64
C PHE A 82 -26.59 6.24 3.53
N THR A 83 -26.43 7.18 2.60
CA THR A 83 -27.16 7.11 1.33
C THR A 83 -26.69 5.89 0.53
N ARG A 84 -27.49 5.44 -0.45
CA ARG A 84 -27.13 4.27 -1.28
C ARG A 84 -25.77 4.47 -1.97
N GLU A 85 -25.46 5.69 -2.38
CA GLU A 85 -24.21 6.08 -3.03
C GLU A 85 -23.03 6.05 -2.05
N GLU A 86 -23.15 6.70 -0.88
CA GLU A 86 -22.12 6.67 0.16
C GLU A 86 -21.83 5.23 0.66
N ALA A 87 -22.86 4.38 0.71
CA ALA A 87 -22.73 2.98 1.10
C ALA A 87 -21.95 2.15 0.05
N LEU A 88 -22.16 2.42 -1.24
CA LEU A 88 -21.43 1.76 -2.33
C LEU A 88 -19.96 2.18 -2.36
N GLU A 89 -19.66 3.46 -2.18
CA GLU A 89 -18.28 3.96 -2.09
C GLU A 89 -17.56 3.39 -0.87
N THR A 90 -18.21 3.40 0.30
CA THR A 90 -17.66 2.80 1.52
C THR A 90 -17.36 1.32 1.33
N LYS A 91 -18.26 0.59 0.66
CA LYS A 91 -18.06 -0.82 0.32
C LYS A 91 -16.88 -1.01 -0.64
N SER A 92 -16.74 -0.16 -1.64
CA SER A 92 -15.62 -0.20 -2.59
C SER A 92 -14.28 0.04 -1.89
N ILE A 93 -14.20 1.05 -1.02
CA ILE A 93 -13.00 1.39 -0.25
C ILE A 93 -12.65 0.26 0.73
N ALA A 94 -13.63 -0.31 1.42
CA ALA A 94 -13.43 -1.46 2.32
C ALA A 94 -12.94 -2.69 1.54
N SER A 95 -13.51 -2.94 0.36
CA SER A 95 -13.05 -4.00 -0.54
C SER A 95 -11.60 -3.77 -0.94
N ALA A 96 -11.23 -2.57 -1.41
CA ALA A 96 -9.85 -2.24 -1.77
C ALA A 96 -8.87 -2.45 -0.60
N ARG A 97 -9.25 -2.08 0.63
CA ARG A 97 -8.46 -2.33 1.83
C ARG A 97 -8.19 -3.83 2.06
N VAL A 98 -9.20 -4.68 1.90
CA VAL A 98 -9.03 -6.14 2.00
C VAL A 98 -8.03 -6.66 0.97
N HIS A 99 -8.00 -6.10 -0.24
CA HIS A 99 -7.03 -6.49 -1.26
C HIS A 99 -5.60 -6.13 -0.87
N ILE A 100 -5.39 -4.93 -0.31
CA ILE A 100 -4.08 -4.51 0.22
C ILE A 100 -3.62 -5.48 1.31
N GLU A 101 -4.50 -5.85 2.23
CA GLU A 101 -4.18 -6.79 3.32
C GLU A 101 -3.78 -8.17 2.78
N ARG A 102 -4.45 -8.67 1.72
CA ARG A 102 -4.10 -9.94 1.06
C ARG A 102 -2.73 -9.90 0.38
N ILE A 103 -2.39 -8.81 -0.29
CA ILE A 103 -1.06 -8.64 -0.92
C ILE A 103 0.03 -8.59 0.16
N ASN A 104 -0.20 -7.82 1.21
CA ASN A 104 0.72 -7.76 2.35
C ASN A 104 0.91 -9.14 3.01
N GLN A 105 -0.16 -9.92 3.14
CA GLN A 105 -0.06 -11.31 3.62
C GLN A 105 0.78 -12.16 2.68
N ARG A 106 0.56 -12.06 1.36
CA ARG A 106 1.31 -12.83 0.35
C ARG A 106 2.81 -12.57 0.43
N ILE A 107 3.22 -11.31 0.61
CA ILE A 107 4.63 -10.93 0.83
C ILE A 107 5.15 -11.55 2.14
N LYS A 108 4.36 -11.51 3.22
CA LYS A 108 4.77 -12.03 4.54
C LYS A 108 4.83 -13.56 4.62
N VAL A 109 4.26 -14.30 3.66
CA VAL A 109 4.34 -15.77 3.64
C VAL A 109 5.78 -16.26 3.46
N PHE A 110 6.62 -15.49 2.76
CA PHE A 110 8.00 -15.85 2.48
C PHE A 110 8.81 -15.98 3.78
N LYS A 111 9.51 -17.12 3.93
CA LYS A 111 10.27 -17.46 5.15
C LYS A 111 11.35 -16.43 5.49
N ILE A 112 11.87 -15.71 4.50
CA ILE A 112 12.91 -14.68 4.70
C ILE A 112 12.45 -13.54 5.62
N PHE A 113 11.14 -13.27 5.67
CA PHE A 113 10.57 -12.23 6.54
C PHE A 113 10.06 -12.77 7.89
N ARG A 114 10.10 -14.09 8.12
CA ARG A 114 9.68 -14.69 9.40
C ARG A 114 10.76 -14.63 10.48
N ASN A 115 12.02 -14.59 10.07
CA ASN A 115 13.16 -14.59 10.97
C ASN A 115 13.80 -13.20 11.05
N THR A 116 14.55 -12.95 12.11
CA THR A 116 15.34 -11.72 12.25
C THR A 116 16.34 -11.62 11.11
N PHE A 117 16.26 -10.52 10.38
CA PHE A 117 17.14 -10.26 9.26
C PHE A 117 18.57 -9.97 9.77
N CYS A 118 19.56 -10.71 9.27
CA CYS A 118 20.95 -10.50 9.67
C CYS A 118 21.44 -9.13 9.19
N TRP A 119 22.03 -8.33 10.07
CA TRP A 119 22.51 -6.98 9.74
C TRP A 119 23.53 -6.97 8.59
N GLY A 120 24.39 -7.98 8.51
CA GLY A 120 25.36 -8.11 7.41
C GLY A 120 24.72 -8.19 6.02
N HIS A 121 23.46 -8.62 5.94
CA HIS A 121 22.71 -8.71 4.69
C HIS A 121 21.81 -7.50 4.43
N ALA A 122 21.82 -6.46 5.29
CA ALA A 122 20.93 -5.29 5.18
C ALA A 122 20.96 -4.63 3.80
N HIS A 123 22.13 -4.67 3.15
CA HIS A 123 22.33 -4.17 1.79
C HIS A 123 21.47 -4.89 0.73
N LEU A 124 21.14 -6.17 0.94
CA LEU A 124 20.31 -6.97 0.03
C LEU A 124 18.81 -6.76 0.23
N ALA A 125 18.40 -6.09 1.31
CA ALA A 125 17.00 -6.04 1.72
C ALA A 125 16.11 -5.41 0.64
N HIS A 126 16.61 -4.39 -0.05
CA HIS A 126 15.92 -3.75 -1.16
C HIS A 126 15.67 -4.73 -2.32
N ASP A 127 16.73 -5.40 -2.79
CA ASP A 127 16.63 -6.32 -3.94
C ASP A 127 15.75 -7.53 -3.62
N ILE A 128 15.84 -8.05 -2.40
CA ILE A 128 14.95 -9.11 -1.89
C ILE A 128 13.50 -8.67 -1.98
N MET A 129 13.19 -7.44 -1.55
CA MET A 129 11.83 -6.91 -1.56
C MET A 129 11.30 -6.73 -2.99
N ILE A 130 12.14 -6.26 -3.92
CA ILE A 130 11.80 -6.14 -5.35
C ILE A 130 11.50 -7.51 -5.96
N ILE A 131 12.38 -8.50 -5.75
CA ILE A 131 12.21 -9.86 -6.27
C ILE A 131 10.93 -10.49 -5.73
N ILE A 132 10.68 -10.39 -4.42
CA ILE A 132 9.47 -10.94 -3.81
C ILE A 132 8.21 -10.26 -4.36
N SER A 133 8.25 -8.94 -4.54
CA SER A 133 7.13 -8.21 -5.15
C SER A 133 6.86 -8.68 -6.58
N GLY A 134 7.90 -8.92 -7.37
CA GLY A 134 7.79 -9.52 -8.70
C GLY A 134 7.17 -10.92 -8.67
N ILE A 135 7.62 -11.80 -7.78
CA ILE A 135 7.04 -13.15 -7.60
C ILE A 135 5.56 -13.06 -7.17
N CYS A 136 5.23 -12.12 -6.28
CA CYS A 136 3.84 -11.87 -5.87
C CYS A 136 2.96 -11.45 -7.06
N ASN A 137 3.47 -10.61 -7.97
CA ASN A 137 2.74 -10.21 -9.18
C ASN A 137 2.59 -11.34 -10.20
N LEU A 138 3.57 -12.26 -10.29
CA LEU A 138 3.59 -13.34 -11.29
C LEU A 138 2.76 -14.57 -10.91
N GLY A 139 2.55 -14.85 -9.62
CA GLY A 139 1.70 -15.99 -9.24
C GLY A 139 0.21 -15.68 -9.40
N SER A 140 -0.66 -16.62 -9.04
CA SER A 140 -2.11 -16.53 -9.25
C SER A 140 -2.72 -15.17 -8.91
N PRO A 141 -3.60 -14.61 -9.77
CA PRO A 141 -4.26 -13.35 -9.50
C PRO A 141 -4.97 -13.37 -8.14
N ILE A 142 -4.91 -12.25 -7.43
CA ILE A 142 -5.58 -12.12 -6.11
C ILE A 142 -7.09 -11.97 -6.30
N PHE A 143 -7.51 -11.61 -7.52
CA PHE A 143 -8.89 -11.58 -7.96
C PHE A 143 -9.26 -12.86 -8.70
N SER A 144 -10.51 -13.29 -8.56
CA SER A 144 -11.13 -14.17 -9.55
C SER A 144 -11.29 -13.40 -10.87
N ALA A 145 -11.18 -14.08 -12.02
CA ALA A 145 -11.27 -13.47 -13.36
C ALA A 145 -12.52 -12.58 -13.52
N ASP A 146 -13.62 -12.95 -12.85
CA ASP A 146 -14.92 -12.27 -12.90
C ASP A 146 -14.93 -10.85 -12.28
N LYS A 147 -13.87 -10.47 -11.56
CA LYS A 147 -13.77 -9.15 -10.90
C LYS A 147 -12.93 -8.13 -11.67
N PHE A 148 -12.33 -8.52 -12.80
CA PHE A 148 -11.58 -7.60 -13.67
C PHE A 148 -12.49 -6.73 -14.56
N ASN A 149 -13.77 -7.08 -14.71
CA ASN A 149 -14.76 -6.24 -15.38
C ASN A 149 -15.28 -5.17 -14.43
N THR A 150 -14.46 -4.15 -14.18
CA THR A 150 -15.01 -2.84 -13.78
C THR A 150 -15.25 -2.10 -15.07
N GLN A 151 -16.52 -2.01 -15.45
CA GLN A 151 -17.02 -1.23 -16.58
C GLN A 151 -16.53 0.22 -16.42
N PHE A 152 -15.55 0.58 -17.24
CA PHE A 152 -15.30 1.96 -17.63
C PHE A 152 -15.77 2.05 -19.08
N GLU A 153 -17.08 2.10 -19.27
CA GLU A 153 -17.73 2.68 -20.45
C GLU A 153 -18.35 4.01 -20.03
#